data_AF-A0A9E5YAC9-F1
#
_entry.id   AF-A0A9E5YAC9-F1
#
_cell.length_a   1.000
_cell.length_b   1.000
_cell.length_c   1.000
_cell.angle_alpha   90.00
_cell.angle_beta   90.00
_cell.angle_gamma   90.00
#
_symmetry.space_group_name_H-M   'P 1'
#
loop_
_entity.id
_entity.type
_entity.pdbx_description
1 polymer ?
#
loop_
_entity_poly.entity_id
_entity_poly.type
_entity_poly.pdbx_seq_one_letter_code
_entity_poly.pdbx_strand_id
1 'polypeptide(L)'
;MRKFKDYYIGYESTLDQHNAGRYNPCLEIYYKDYVNKLQAGGSDFIDAYYEGEELFVLTTNFRLAYVGLEIFKNGELVGDVFFQDLWQIKEAGVNLKMAPFNIIKRLAEYIY
;
A
#
# COMPACT_ATOMS: atom_id res chain seq x y z
N MET A 1 -5.96 -14.33 -4.75
CA MET A 1 -5.66 -12.90 -4.92
C MET A 1 -6.09 -12.42 -6.31
N ARG A 2 -6.98 -11.43 -6.40
CA ARG A 2 -7.46 -10.84 -7.67
C ARG A 2 -7.09 -9.35 -7.71
N LYS A 3 -6.67 -8.84 -8.87
CA LYS A 3 -6.43 -7.40 -9.02
C LYS A 3 -7.76 -6.68 -8.87
N PHE A 4 -7.84 -5.77 -7.92
CA PHE A 4 -9.04 -4.98 -7.71
C PHE A 4 -9.04 -3.84 -8.75
N LYS A 5 -10.18 -3.58 -9.39
CA LYS A 5 -10.28 -2.57 -10.46
C LYS A 5 -11.16 -1.39 -10.10
N ASP A 6 -12.05 -1.57 -9.12
CA ASP A 6 -13.06 -0.58 -8.72
C ASP A 6 -12.62 0.15 -7.45
N TYR A 7 -11.39 0.66 -7.44
CA TYR A 7 -10.90 1.57 -6.40
C TYR A 7 -10.53 2.91 -7.01
N TYR A 8 -10.58 3.94 -6.19
CA TYR A 8 -10.07 5.25 -6.53
C TYR A 8 -8.92 5.59 -5.57
N ILE A 9 -7.82 6.11 -6.11
CA ILE A 9 -6.75 6.72 -5.32
C ILE A 9 -6.89 8.22 -5.45
N GLY A 10 -7.10 8.89 -4.32
CA GLY A 10 -7.17 10.33 -4.21
C GLY A 10 -6.11 10.87 -3.25
N TYR A 11 -6.08 12.18 -3.12
CA TYR A 11 -5.39 12.84 -2.03
C TYR A 11 -6.37 13.15 -0.91
N GLU A 12 -5.89 13.09 0.33
CA GLU A 12 -6.59 13.59 1.50
C GLU A 12 -7.07 15.03 1.27
N SER A 13 -8.27 15.34 1.76
CA SER A 13 -8.83 16.68 1.61
C SER A 13 -7.96 17.74 2.29
N THR A 14 -7.96 18.97 1.76
CA THR A 14 -7.21 20.08 2.37
C THR A 14 -7.64 20.36 3.82
N LEU A 15 -8.92 20.12 4.13
CA LEU A 15 -9.46 20.29 5.48
C LEU A 15 -8.88 19.23 6.43
N ASP A 16 -8.84 17.97 6.01
CA ASP A 16 -8.30 16.89 6.82
C ASP A 16 -6.78 17.02 7.01
N GLN A 17 -6.06 17.46 5.98
CA GLN A 17 -4.64 17.81 6.09
C GLN A 17 -4.41 18.88 7.16
N HIS A 18 -5.18 19.96 7.11
CA HIS A 18 -5.06 21.07 8.07
C HIS A 18 -5.38 20.61 9.50
N ASN A 19 -6.47 19.87 9.67
CA ASN A 19 -6.88 19.34 10.97
C ASN A 19 -5.84 18.36 11.54
N ALA A 20 -5.15 17.62 10.69
CA ALA A 20 -4.08 16.69 11.07
C ALA A 20 -2.70 17.36 11.20
N GLY A 21 -2.59 18.68 10.98
CA GLY A 21 -1.32 19.41 11.04
C GLY A 21 -0.31 19.00 9.96
N ARG A 22 -0.78 18.45 8.84
CA ARG A 22 0.06 17.97 7.75
C ARG A 22 0.20 19.04 6.68
N TYR A 23 1.43 19.23 6.21
CA TYR A 23 1.74 20.12 5.09
C TYR A 23 1.69 19.42 3.73
N ASN A 24 1.67 18.09 3.72
CA ASN A 24 1.60 17.27 2.51
C ASN A 24 0.43 16.30 2.64
N PRO A 25 -0.47 16.21 1.63
CA PRO A 25 -1.54 15.23 1.63
C PRO A 25 -0.99 13.81 1.67
N CYS A 26 -1.60 12.94 2.47
CA CYS A 26 -1.47 11.51 2.24
C CYS A 26 -2.34 11.08 1.06
N LEU A 27 -1.99 9.96 0.44
CA LEU A 27 -2.90 9.30 -0.49
C LEU A 27 -4.00 8.57 0.28
N GLU A 28 -5.17 8.48 -0.34
CA GLU A 28 -6.32 7.76 0.18
C GLU A 28 -6.79 6.75 -0.87
N ILE A 29 -7.09 5.53 -0.43
CA ILE A 29 -7.79 4.55 -1.24
C ILE A 29 -9.26 4.49 -0.83
N TYR A 30 -10.13 4.68 -1.81
CA TYR A 30 -11.57 4.58 -1.68
C TYR A 30 -11.97 3.18 -2.12
N TYR A 31 -12.51 2.41 -1.18
CA TYR A 31 -12.85 1.01 -1.36
C TYR A 31 -14.20 0.69 -0.72
N LYS A 32 -15.19 0.30 -1.54
CA LYS A 32 -16.59 0.13 -1.10
C LYS A 32 -17.05 1.39 -0.37
N ASP A 33 -17.39 1.27 0.91
CA ASP A 33 -17.83 2.36 1.79
C ASP A 33 -16.71 2.86 2.72
N TYR A 34 -15.47 2.45 2.47
CA TYR A 34 -14.30 2.77 3.29
C TYR A 34 -13.35 3.72 2.57
N VAL A 35 -12.75 4.60 3.34
CA VAL A 35 -11.64 5.46 2.91
C VAL A 35 -10.45 5.17 3.81
N ASN A 36 -9.39 4.63 3.23
CA ASN A 36 -8.18 4.28 3.95
C ASN A 36 -7.04 5.20 3.55
N LYS A 37 -6.38 5.80 4.54
CA LYS A 37 -5.15 6.57 4.32
C LYS A 37 -4.01 5.59 4.08
N LEU A 38 -3.21 5.87 3.06
CA LEU A 38 -2.05 5.08 2.69
C LEU A 38 -0.77 5.75 3.20
N GLN A 39 0.21 4.93 3.54
CA GLN A 39 1.58 5.40 3.81
C GLN A 39 2.32 5.80 2.52
N ALA A 40 1.77 5.46 1.35
CA ALA A 40 2.32 5.80 0.04
C ALA A 40 2.42 7.31 -0.24
N GLY A 41 3.50 7.71 -0.89
CA GLY A 41 3.68 9.04 -1.44
C GLY A 41 3.07 9.20 -2.83
N GLY A 42 2.79 10.45 -3.22
CA GLY A 42 2.16 10.79 -4.51
C GLY A 42 2.92 10.40 -5.78
N SER A 43 4.16 9.92 -5.67
CA SER A 43 4.99 9.44 -6.79
C SER A 43 5.19 7.93 -6.81
N ASP A 44 4.50 7.20 -5.93
CA ASP A 44 4.65 5.76 -5.81
C ASP A 44 3.75 5.02 -6.79
N PHE A 45 4.19 3.82 -7.16
CA PHE A 45 3.35 2.88 -7.87
C PHE A 45 2.52 2.10 -6.87
N ILE A 46 1.20 2.20 -7.01
CA ILE A 46 0.24 1.54 -6.13
C ILE A 46 -0.52 0.47 -6.89
N ASP A 47 -0.50 -0.74 -6.34
CA ASP A 47 -1.20 -1.90 -6.86
C ASP A 47 -2.11 -2.47 -5.77
N ALA A 48 -3.43 -2.44 -5.99
CA ALA A 48 -4.42 -2.97 -5.05
C ALA A 48 -4.96 -4.34 -5.48
N TYR A 49 -5.00 -5.27 -4.54
CA TYR A 49 -5.47 -6.63 -4.72
C TYR A 49 -6.42 -7.03 -3.60
N TYR A 50 -7.27 -8.02 -3.86
CA TYR A 50 -8.20 -8.53 -2.88
C TYR A 50 -8.13 -10.06 -2.76
N GLU A 51 -8.22 -10.56 -1.55
CA GLU A 51 -8.33 -11.97 -1.21
C GLU A 51 -9.20 -12.14 0.05
N GLY A 52 -10.29 -12.90 -0.05
CA GLY A 52 -11.19 -13.11 1.09
C GLY A 52 -11.95 -11.84 1.50
N GLU A 53 -11.60 -11.28 2.66
CA GLU A 53 -12.14 -10.02 3.21
C GLU A 53 -11.10 -8.89 3.23
N GLU A 54 -9.91 -9.16 2.71
CA GLU A 54 -8.73 -8.33 2.87
C GLU A 54 -8.36 -7.61 1.57
N LEU A 55 -8.14 -6.31 1.69
CA LEU A 55 -7.58 -5.44 0.67
C LEU A 55 -6.07 -5.31 0.92
N PHE A 56 -5.29 -5.73 -0.05
CA PHE A 56 -3.83 -5.63 -0.06
C PHE A 56 -3.44 -4.44 -0.93
N VAL A 57 -2.78 -3.45 -0.36
CA VAL A 57 -2.27 -2.27 -1.06
C VAL A 57 -0.76 -2.36 -1.10
N LEU A 58 -0.22 -2.69 -2.27
CA LEU A 58 1.21 -2.73 -2.52
C LEU A 58 1.67 -1.35 -2.97
N THR A 59 2.68 -0.82 -2.30
CA THR A 59 3.36 0.42 -2.65
C THR A 59 4.78 0.10 -3.09
N THR A 60 5.19 0.55 -4.27
CA THR A 60 6.56 0.37 -4.76
C THR A 60 7.14 1.69 -5.27
N ASN A 61 8.41 1.91 -4.97
CA ASN A 61 9.18 3.01 -5.55
C ASN A 61 10.55 2.52 -6.02
N PHE A 62 10.70 2.37 -7.33
CA PHE A 62 11.94 1.88 -7.94
C PHE A 62 13.10 2.86 -7.80
N ARG A 63 12.82 4.17 -7.75
CA ARG A 63 13.86 5.21 -7.68
C ARG A 63 14.46 5.30 -6.28
N LEU A 64 13.60 5.17 -5.28
CA LEU A 64 13.98 5.23 -3.86
C LEU A 64 14.21 3.84 -3.26
N ALA A 65 14.07 2.78 -4.06
CA ALA A 65 14.31 1.39 -3.70
C ALA A 65 13.60 0.97 -2.41
N TYR A 66 12.28 1.16 -2.33
CA TYR A 66 11.47 0.62 -1.24
C TYR A 66 10.22 -0.10 -1.75
N VAL A 67 9.68 -0.94 -0.88
CA VAL A 67 8.37 -1.57 -1.04
C VAL A 67 7.64 -1.61 0.30
N GLY A 68 6.35 -1.32 0.28
CA GLY A 68 5.45 -1.45 1.40
C GLY A 68 4.23 -2.27 1.03
N LEU A 69 3.66 -2.96 2.00
CA LEU A 69 2.36 -3.61 1.90
C LEU A 69 1.51 -3.16 3.09
N GLU A 70 0.31 -2.65 2.80
CA GLU A 70 -0.71 -2.36 3.80
C GLU A 70 -1.90 -3.30 3.55
N ILE A 71 -2.40 -3.98 4.59
CA ILE A 71 -3.54 -4.89 4.54
C ILE A 71 -4.69 -4.27 5.33
N PHE A 72 -5.83 -4.10 4.67
CA PHE A 72 -7.04 -3.56 5.28
C PHE A 72 -8.15 -4.60 5.31
N LYS A 73 -8.91 -4.64 6.41
CA LYS A 73 -10.12 -5.43 6.55
C LYS A 73 -11.22 -4.55 7.14
N ASN A 74 -12.36 -4.46 6.46
CA ASN A 74 -13.49 -3.61 6.88
C ASN A 74 -13.10 -2.15 7.18
N GLY A 75 -12.19 -1.58 6.39
CA GLY A 75 -11.73 -0.21 6.57
C GLY A 75 -10.71 0.00 7.69
N GLU A 76 -10.25 -1.06 8.35
CA GLU A 76 -9.20 -0.99 9.37
C GLU A 76 -7.90 -1.59 8.86
N LEU A 77 -6.76 -0.97 9.21
CA LEU A 77 -5.44 -1.52 8.94
C LEU A 77 -5.21 -2.71 9.88
N VAL A 78 -5.07 -3.91 9.31
CA VAL A 78 -4.87 -5.15 10.07
C VAL A 78 -3.44 -5.67 10.02
N GLY A 79 -2.62 -5.12 9.13
CA GLY A 79 -1.20 -5.39 9.11
C GLY A 79 -0.48 -4.56 8.06
N ASP A 80 0.78 -4.23 8.33
CA ASP A 80 1.65 -3.56 7.40
C ASP A 80 3.08 -4.07 7.50
N VAL A 81 3.82 -3.95 6.40
CA VAL A 81 5.26 -4.16 6.37
C VAL A 81 5.90 -3.22 5.37
N PHE A 82 7.08 -2.71 5.70
CA PHE A 82 7.84 -1.79 4.87
C PHE A 82 9.31 -2.18 4.85
N PHE A 83 9.88 -2.28 3.66
CA PHE A 83 11.32 -2.53 3.45
C PHE A 83 11.93 -1.41 2.62
N GLN A 84 13.06 -0.92 3.10
CA GLN A 84 13.84 0.14 2.45
C GLN A 84 15.21 -0.38 2.02
N ASP A 85 15.68 0.16 0.91
CA ASP A 85 16.92 -0.19 0.24
C ASP A 85 16.93 -1.59 -0.40
N LEU A 86 17.76 -1.73 -1.43
CA LEU A 86 17.82 -2.96 -2.23
C LEU A 86 18.25 -4.19 -1.43
N TRP A 87 18.96 -4.01 -0.32
CA TRP A 87 19.40 -5.14 0.51
C TRP A 87 18.23 -5.76 1.28
N GLN A 88 17.45 -4.97 2.02
CA GLN A 88 16.29 -5.48 2.75
C GLN A 88 15.26 -6.10 1.81
N ILE A 89 15.00 -5.46 0.66
CA ILE A 89 14.10 -5.98 -0.36
C ILE A 89 14.56 -7.37 -0.84
N LYS A 90 15.86 -7.54 -1.08
CA LYS A 90 16.41 -8.84 -1.52
C LYS A 90 16.37 -9.89 -0.42
N GLU A 91 16.65 -9.52 0.83
CA GLU A 91 16.52 -10.44 1.96
C GLU A 91 15.08 -10.89 2.18
N ALA A 92 14.12 -10.00 1.94
CA ALA A 92 12.70 -10.31 1.90
C ALA A 92 12.29 -11.22 0.72
N GLY A 93 13.24 -11.63 -0.14
CA GLY A 93 12.98 -12.45 -1.32
C GLY A 93 12.21 -11.71 -2.41
N VAL A 94 12.18 -10.38 -2.36
CA VAL A 94 11.47 -9.53 -3.31
C VAL A 94 12.42 -9.06 -4.41
N ASN A 95 11.91 -9.07 -5.64
CA ASN A 95 12.48 -8.32 -6.75
C ASN A 95 11.39 -7.39 -7.25
N LEU A 96 11.64 -6.07 -7.24
CA LEU A 96 10.64 -5.07 -7.64
C LEU A 96 10.12 -5.24 -9.07
N LYS A 97 10.81 -6.01 -9.93
CA LYS A 97 10.36 -6.34 -11.29
C LYS A 97 9.38 -7.54 -11.35
N MET A 98 9.12 -8.20 -10.24
CA MET A 98 8.15 -9.29 -10.17
C MET A 98 6.73 -8.76 -10.38
N ALA A 99 5.82 -9.64 -10.77
CA ALA A 99 4.40 -9.30 -10.79
C ALA A 99 3.93 -8.89 -9.38
N PRO A 100 3.12 -7.83 -9.22
CA PRO A 100 2.72 -7.30 -7.91
C PRO A 100 2.15 -8.35 -6.96
N PHE A 101 1.31 -9.27 -7.45
CA PHE A 101 0.73 -10.33 -6.63
C PHE A 101 1.77 -11.29 -6.01
N ASN A 102 2.94 -11.49 -6.66
CA ASN A 102 4.01 -12.28 -6.09
C ASN A 102 4.75 -11.51 -4.99
N ILE A 103 4.90 -10.20 -5.15
CA ILE A 103 5.48 -9.32 -4.14
C ILE A 103 4.58 -9.32 -2.90
N ILE A 104 3.27 -9.14 -3.08
CA ILE A 104 2.29 -9.17 -1.98
C ILE A 104 2.38 -10.47 -1.20
N LYS A 105 2.40 -11.62 -1.88
CA LYS A 105 2.53 -12.93 -1.21
C LYS A 105 3.79 -13.03 -0.35
N ARG A 106 4.93 -12.53 -0.84
CA ARG A 106 6.19 -12.51 -0.09
C ARG A 106 6.13 -11.61 1.14
N LEU A 107 5.56 -10.42 0.98
CA LEU A 107 5.45 -9.47 2.08
C LEU A 107 4.44 -9.92 3.14
N ALA A 108 3.36 -10.58 2.75
CA ALA A 108 2.37 -11.13 3.67
C ALA A 108 2.95 -12.21 4.61
N GLU A 109 4.03 -12.91 4.21
CA GLU A 109 4.77 -13.86 5.06
C GLU A 109 5.45 -13.18 6.28
N TYR A 110 5.57 -11.84 6.28
CA TYR A 110 6.10 -11.06 7.40
C TYR A 110 5.03 -10.51 8.34
N ILE A 111 3.75 -10.65 7.97
CA ILE A 111 2.60 -10.16 8.74
C ILE A 111 1.90 -11.32 9.46
N TYR A 112 1.81 -12.49 8.81
CA TYR A 112 1.17 -13.70 9.32
C TYR A 112 2.15 -14.76 9.83
#